data_AF-A0A5E4LD34-F1
#
_entry.id   AF-A0A5E4LD34-F1
#
_cell.length_a   1.000
_cell.length_b   1.000
_cell.length_c   1.000
_cell.angle_alpha   90.00
_cell.angle_beta   90.00
_cell.angle_gamma   90.00
#
_symmetry.space_group_name_H-M   'P 1'
#
loop_
_entity.id
_entity.type
_entity.pdbx_description
1 polymer ?
#
loop_
_entity_poly.entity_id
_entity_poly.type
_entity_poly.pdbx_seq_one_letter_code
_entity_poly.pdbx_strand_id
1 'polypeptide(L)'
;MQIENMIAKMHSLGISHNHIHSGNIIFMKNGELAFIDFARANLSQAPKKHTADWAIRKYSNDLETFAADAIKILAKTHTKIDSQYIASLKSDIIMGIVAQYPEEFRKRIGLAAEHALCDIP
;
A
#
# COMPACT_ATOMS: atom_id res chain seq x y z
N MET A 1 -12.46 -2.99 1.26
CA MET A 1 -11.88 -2.69 -0.07
C MET A 1 -10.99 -3.86 -0.50
N GLN A 2 -11.15 -4.39 -1.72
CA GLN A 2 -10.40 -5.58 -2.16
C GLN A 2 -8.90 -5.29 -2.35
N ILE A 3 -8.53 -4.18 -2.99
CA ILE A 3 -7.13 -3.86 -3.27
C ILE A 3 -6.34 -3.59 -1.99
N GLU A 4 -6.89 -2.81 -1.05
CA GLU A 4 -6.26 -2.58 0.25
C GLU A 4 -5.96 -3.88 0.99
N ASN A 5 -6.94 -4.78 1.04
CA ASN A 5 -6.78 -6.09 1.67
C ASN A 5 -5.67 -6.91 1.00
N MET A 6 -5.54 -6.82 -0.33
CA MET A 6 -4.48 -7.51 -1.06
C MET A 6 -3.10 -6.94 -0.74
N ILE A 7 -2.95 -5.61 -0.71
CA ILE A 7 -1.69 -4.93 -0.35
C ILE A 7 -1.32 -5.26 1.09
N ALA A 8 -2.29 -5.16 2.00
CA ALA A 8 -2.13 -5.52 3.41
C ALA A 8 -1.67 -6.97 3.61
N LYS A 9 -2.31 -7.90 2.91
CA LYS A 9 -1.94 -9.31 2.95
C LYS A 9 -0.52 -9.51 2.43
N MET A 10 -0.17 -8.91 1.29
CA MET A 10 1.18 -8.98 0.71
C MET A 10 2.23 -8.46 1.69
N HIS A 11 2.01 -7.29 2.29
CA HIS A 11 2.93 -6.71 3.26
C HIS A 11 3.06 -7.58 4.52
N SER A 12 1.94 -8.11 5.04
CA SER A 12 1.94 -9.00 6.21
C SER A 12 2.75 -10.30 6.00
N LEU A 13 2.91 -10.71 4.75
CA LEU A 13 3.71 -11.87 4.34
C LEU A 13 5.19 -11.52 4.09
N GLY A 14 5.60 -10.27 4.32
CA GLY A 14 6.99 -9.83 4.10
C GLY A 14 7.31 -9.53 2.63
N ILE A 15 6.30 -9.40 1.78
CA ILE A 15 6.45 -9.18 0.33
C ILE A 15 6.27 -7.69 0.04
N SER A 16 7.21 -7.10 -0.71
CA SER A 16 6.99 -5.84 -1.43
C SER A 16 6.96 -6.11 -2.93
N HIS A 17 6.07 -5.47 -3.67
CA HIS A 17 5.92 -5.64 -5.12
C HIS A 17 6.94 -4.80 -5.91
N ASN A 18 7.31 -3.62 -5.39
CA ASN A 18 8.19 -2.62 -5.99
C ASN A 18 7.73 -2.09 -7.36
N HIS A 19 6.49 -2.38 -7.77
CA HIS A 19 5.91 -1.96 -9.05
C HIS A 19 4.37 -2.03 -9.02
N ILE A 20 3.77 -1.58 -7.91
CA ILE A 20 2.32 -1.71 -7.70
C ILE A 20 1.55 -0.53 -8.31
N HIS A 21 0.89 -0.79 -9.43
CA HIS A 21 0.02 0.16 -10.13
C HIS A 21 -1.14 -0.58 -10.80
N SER A 22 -2.17 0.13 -11.23
CA SER A 22 -3.37 -0.42 -11.87
C SER A 22 -3.09 -1.35 -13.05
N GLY A 23 -2.05 -1.07 -13.85
CA GLY A 23 -1.61 -1.96 -14.94
C GLY A 23 -1.15 -3.37 -14.48
N ASN A 24 -0.82 -3.55 -13.20
CA ASN A 24 -0.41 -4.83 -12.61
C ASN A 24 -1.51 -5.44 -11.71
N ILE A 25 -2.75 -4.96 -11.86
CA ILE A 25 -3.93 -5.48 -11.18
C ILE A 25 -4.88 -6.00 -12.25
N ILE A 26 -5.27 -7.27 -12.15
CA ILE A 26 -6.21 -7.89 -13.07
C ILE A 26 -7.49 -8.31 -12.36
N PHE A 27 -8.60 -8.24 -13.10
CA PHE A 27 -9.88 -8.79 -12.68
C PHE A 27 -10.00 -10.23 -13.21
N MET A 28 -10.15 -11.15 -12.28
CA MET A 28 -10.25 -12.59 -12.56
C MET A 28 -11.68 -12.95 -12.94
N LYS A 29 -11.86 -14.06 -13.66
CA LYS A 29 -13.19 -14.52 -14.11
C LYS A 29 -14.16 -14.82 -12.97
N ASN A 30 -13.66 -15.12 -11.78
CA ASN A 30 -14.45 -15.37 -10.57
C ASN A 30 -14.85 -14.09 -9.81
N GLY A 31 -14.52 -12.91 -10.34
CA GLY A 31 -14.83 -11.63 -9.70
C GLY A 31 -13.79 -11.15 -8.69
N GLU A 32 -12.68 -11.87 -8.53
CA GLU A 32 -11.58 -11.49 -7.63
C GLU A 32 -10.57 -10.59 -8.35
N LEU A 33 -9.82 -9.81 -7.57
CA LEU A 33 -8.67 -9.06 -8.04
C LEU A 33 -7.38 -9.84 -7.72
N ALA A 34 -6.39 -9.76 -8.62
CA ALA A 34 -5.08 -10.35 -8.43
C ALA A 34 -3.96 -9.37 -8.85
N PHE A 35 -2.85 -9.39 -8.12
CA PHE A 35 -1.60 -8.78 -8.58
C PHE A 35 -0.93 -9.70 -9.60
N ILE A 36 -0.26 -9.11 -10.58
CA ILE A 36 0.57 -9.79 -11.57
C ILE A 36 1.94 -9.13 -11.64
N ASP A 37 2.88 -9.73 -12.38
CA ASP A 37 4.25 -9.22 -12.53
C ASP A 37 5.05 -9.12 -11.21
N PHE A 38 5.21 -10.27 -10.54
CA PHE A 38 6.06 -10.39 -9.36
C PHE A 38 7.57 -10.47 -9.68
N ALA A 39 8.00 -10.20 -10.92
CA ALA A 39 9.42 -10.29 -11.29
C ALA A 39 10.30 -9.32 -10.49
N ARG A 40 9.73 -8.19 -10.04
CA ARG A 40 10.40 -7.18 -9.21
C ARG A 40 10.05 -7.29 -7.73
N ALA A 41 9.23 -8.27 -7.36
CA ALA A 41 8.82 -8.44 -5.99
C ALA A 41 10.00 -8.91 -5.13
N ASN A 42 10.06 -8.38 -3.92
CA ASN A 42 11.09 -8.72 -2.95
C ASN A 42 10.43 -9.37 -1.73
N LEU A 43 10.74 -10.65 -1.53
CA LEU A 43 10.44 -11.35 -0.30
C LEU A 43 11.58 -11.13 0.70
N SER A 44 11.29 -10.44 1.79
CA SER A 44 12.22 -10.35 2.91
C SER A 44 11.77 -11.28 4.03
N GLN A 45 12.71 -12.03 4.61
CA GLN A 45 12.46 -12.60 5.93
C GLN A 45 12.22 -11.43 6.89
N ALA A 46 10.99 -11.39 7.40
CA ALA A 46 10.59 -10.59 8.51
C ALA A 46 11.67 -10.62 9.62
N PRO A 47 12.35 -9.51 9.95
CA PRO A 47 13.28 -9.51 11.08
C PRO A 47 12.54 -9.90 12.36
N LYS A 48 13.22 -10.59 13.29
CA LYS A 48 12.63 -11.04 14.58
C LYS A 48 11.94 -9.92 15.36
N LYS A 49 12.34 -8.67 15.13
CA LYS A 49 11.60 -7.46 15.50
C LYS A 49 11.46 -6.57 14.27
N HIS A 50 10.23 -6.32 13.88
CA HIS A 50 9.92 -5.27 12.92
C HIS A 50 9.93 -3.94 13.66
N THR A 51 10.72 -2.98 13.21
CA THR A 51 10.59 -1.61 13.70
C THR A 51 9.74 -0.82 12.71
N ALA A 52 9.19 0.31 13.16
CA ALA A 52 8.53 1.27 12.29
C ALA A 52 9.38 1.62 11.06
N ASP A 53 10.64 1.97 11.29
CA ASP A 53 11.57 2.30 10.21
C ASP A 53 11.78 1.17 9.22
N TRP A 54 11.74 -0.08 9.68
CA TRP A 54 11.84 -1.23 8.78
C TRP A 54 10.62 -1.32 7.88
N ALA A 55 9.41 -1.21 8.45
CA ALA A 55 8.17 -1.27 7.68
C ALA A 55 8.08 -0.11 6.67
N ILE A 56 8.46 1.10 7.09
CA ILE A 56 8.54 2.27 6.22
C ILE A 56 9.53 2.02 5.08
N ARG A 57 10.79 1.69 5.37
CA ARG A 57 11.79 1.44 4.32
C ARG A 57 11.39 0.32 3.36
N LYS A 58 10.65 -0.68 3.86
CA LYS A 58 10.27 -1.86 3.07
C LYS A 58 9.05 -1.61 2.17
N TYR A 59 8.03 -0.93 2.69
CA TYR A 59 6.71 -0.84 2.05
C TYR A 59 6.34 0.56 1.56
N SER A 60 7.10 1.61 1.92
CA SER A 60 6.78 2.98 1.51
C SER A 60 6.64 3.11 0.01
N ASN A 61 7.56 2.53 -0.76
CA ASN A 61 7.51 2.59 -2.22
C ASN A 61 6.22 1.98 -2.80
N ASP A 62 5.73 0.89 -2.22
CA ASP A 62 4.49 0.27 -2.69
C ASP A 62 3.27 1.13 -2.39
N LEU A 63 3.19 1.66 -1.16
CA LEU A 63 2.11 2.55 -0.73
C LEU A 63 2.08 3.83 -1.56
N GLU A 64 3.26 4.45 -1.76
CA GLU A 64 3.47 5.63 -2.59
C GLU A 64 3.03 5.43 -4.03
N THR A 65 3.55 4.37 -4.66
CA THR A 65 3.29 4.10 -6.08
C THR A 65 1.80 3.83 -6.30
N PHE A 66 1.18 3.04 -5.42
CA PHE A 66 -0.24 2.74 -5.53
C PHE A 66 -1.11 3.97 -5.30
N ALA A 67 -0.84 4.75 -4.24
CA ALA A 67 -1.63 5.96 -3.94
C ALA A 67 -1.53 6.97 -5.10
N ALA A 68 -0.33 7.20 -5.63
CA ALA A 68 -0.12 8.06 -6.78
C ALA A 68 -0.88 7.58 -8.03
N ASP A 69 -0.90 6.27 -8.29
CA ASP A 69 -1.63 5.69 -9.43
C ASP A 69 -3.16 5.77 -9.25
N ALA A 70 -3.66 5.48 -8.05
CA ALA A 70 -5.08 5.62 -7.70
C ALA A 70 -5.55 7.07 -7.87
N ILE A 71 -4.77 8.06 -7.42
CA ILE A 71 -5.06 9.48 -7.61
C ILE A 71 -5.09 9.84 -9.09
N LYS A 72 -4.18 9.32 -9.92
CA LYS A 72 -4.21 9.54 -11.38
C LYS A 72 -5.48 9.01 -12.02
N ILE A 73 -6.01 7.89 -11.55
CA ILE A 73 -7.29 7.33 -12.04
C ILE A 73 -8.45 8.24 -11.60
N LEU A 74 -8.48 8.65 -10.34
CA LEU A 74 -9.52 9.55 -9.81
C LEU A 74 -9.49 10.94 -10.47
N ALA A 75 -8.30 11.47 -10.78
CA ALA A 75 -8.14 12.73 -11.50
C ALA A 75 -8.68 12.66 -12.93
N LYS A 76 -8.72 11.48 -13.55
CA LYS A 76 -9.38 11.30 -14.86
C LYS A 76 -10.89 11.32 -14.75
N THR A 77 -11.45 11.02 -13.58
CA THR A 77 -12.91 10.98 -13.35
C THR A 77 -13.45 12.27 -12.71
N HIS A 78 -12.60 13.16 -12.21
CA HIS A 78 -12.99 14.39 -11.52
C HIS A 78 -12.29 15.65 -12.08
N THR A 79 -13.05 16.70 -12.33
CA THR A 79 -12.62 17.90 -13.08
C THR A 79 -11.79 18.90 -12.27
N LYS A 80 -11.70 18.79 -10.94
CA LYS A 80 -10.89 19.68 -10.09
C LYS A 80 -10.34 18.91 -8.88
N ILE A 81 -9.04 18.68 -8.89
CA ILE A 81 -8.28 18.17 -7.75
C ILE A 81 -7.12 19.15 -7.55
N ASP A 82 -7.11 19.86 -6.42
CA ASP A 82 -5.99 20.74 -6.05
C ASP A 82 -4.92 19.99 -5.26
N SER A 83 -3.76 20.63 -5.02
CA SER A 83 -2.61 19.99 -4.37
C SER A 83 -2.85 19.60 -2.91
N GLN A 84 -3.67 20.36 -2.16
CA GLN A 84 -3.99 20.01 -0.78
C GLN A 84 -4.91 18.78 -0.74
N TYR A 85 -5.88 18.73 -1.66
CA TYR A 85 -6.76 17.59 -1.81
C TYR A 85 -6.01 16.32 -2.26
N ILE A 86 -5.01 16.44 -3.15
CA ILE A 86 -4.12 15.32 -3.52
C ILE A 86 -3.39 14.76 -2.29
N ALA A 87 -2.81 15.62 -1.47
CA ALA A 87 -2.07 15.19 -0.28
C ALA A 87 -3.00 14.49 0.74
N SER A 88 -4.19 15.03 0.98
CA SER A 88 -5.20 14.40 1.84
C SER A 88 -5.61 13.03 1.30
N LEU A 89 -5.95 12.96 0.01
CA LEU A 89 -6.41 11.73 -0.63
C LEU A 89 -5.33 10.63 -0.62
N LYS A 90 -4.06 11.02 -0.79
CA LYS A 90 -2.93 10.12 -0.66
C LYS A 90 -2.84 9.53 0.74
N SER A 91 -2.90 10.39 1.77
CA SER A 91 -2.87 9.96 3.17
C SER A 91 -4.05 9.02 3.48
N ASP A 92 -5.26 9.35 3.02
CA ASP A 92 -6.46 8.53 3.21
C ASP A 92 -6.33 7.13 2.58
N ILE A 93 -5.78 7.03 1.36
CA ILE A 93 -5.54 5.74 0.69
C ILE A 93 -4.55 4.90 1.48
N ILE A 94 -3.44 5.50 1.94
CA ILE A 94 -2.41 4.78 2.69
C ILE A 94 -2.97 4.32 4.05
N MET A 95 -3.70 5.18 4.75
CA MET A 95 -4.40 4.86 5.99
C MET A 95 -5.37 3.69 5.81
N GLY A 96 -6.14 3.70 4.73
CA GLY A 96 -7.05 2.63 4.38
C GLY A 96 -6.34 1.28 4.25
N ILE A 97 -5.19 1.23 3.56
CA ILE A 97 -4.35 0.03 3.45
C ILE A 97 -3.81 -0.42 4.80
N VAL A 98 -3.22 0.50 5.57
CA VAL A 98 -2.61 0.19 6.88
C VAL A 98 -3.66 -0.31 7.87
N ALA A 99 -4.89 0.23 7.82
CA ALA A 99 -6.00 -0.24 8.64
C ALA A 99 -6.39 -1.70 8.36
N GLN A 100 -6.11 -2.23 7.16
CA GLN A 100 -6.35 -3.63 6.81
C GLN A 100 -5.23 -4.58 7.27
N TYR A 101 -4.14 -4.09 7.86
CA TYR A 101 -3.07 -4.95 8.35
C TYR A 101 -3.59 -5.85 9.50
N PRO A 102 -3.23 -7.15 9.49
CA PRO A 102 -3.56 -8.05 10.59
C PRO A 102 -3.08 -7.48 11.94
N GLU A 103 -3.87 -7.64 13.00
CA GLU A 103 -3.56 -7.09 14.33
C GLU A 103 -2.16 -7.49 14.81
N GLU A 104 -1.77 -8.74 14.60
CA GLU A 104 -0.45 -9.25 14.93
C GLU A 104 0.68 -8.56 14.16
N PHE A 105 0.42 -8.12 12.94
CA PHE A 105 1.38 -7.35 12.14
C PHE A 105 1.44 -5.89 12.62
N ARG A 106 0.29 -5.28 12.90
CA ARG A 106 0.18 -3.92 13.46
C ARG A 106 0.88 -3.79 14.82
N LYS A 107 0.68 -4.75 15.73
CA LYS A 107 1.41 -4.85 17.00
C LYS A 107 2.93 -4.94 16.80
N ARG A 108 3.38 -5.65 15.77
CA ARG A 108 4.80 -5.83 15.46
C ARG A 108 5.44 -4.58 14.91
N ILE A 109 4.79 -3.83 14.03
CA ILE A 109 5.33 -2.57 13.48
C ILE A 109 5.16 -1.40 14.47
N GLY A 110 4.13 -1.44 15.31
CA GLY A 110 3.81 -0.45 16.33
C GLY A 110 3.08 0.79 15.77
N LEU A 111 2.37 1.51 16.66
CA LEU A 111 1.61 2.73 16.32
C LEU A 111 2.45 3.81 15.62
N ALA A 112 3.73 3.94 15.99
CA ALA A 112 4.65 4.89 15.35
C ALA A 112 4.88 4.58 13.86
N ALA A 113 4.82 3.31 13.45
CA ALA A 113 4.91 2.91 12.05
C ALA A 113 3.63 3.24 11.28
N GLU A 114 2.48 3.06 11.92
CA GLU A 114 1.20 3.41 11.31
C GLU A 114 1.16 4.90 11.01
N HIS A 115 1.53 5.75 11.96
CA HIS A 115 1.61 7.20 11.75
C HIS A 115 2.66 7.59 10.70
N ALA A 116 3.89 7.07 10.80
CA ALA A 116 4.96 7.46 9.87
C ALA A 116 4.79 6.91 8.44
N LEU A 117 4.02 5.84 8.25
CA LEU A 117 3.57 5.41 6.92
C LEU A 117 2.54 6.39 6.32
N CYS A 118 1.86 7.18 7.14
CA CYS A 118 0.85 8.15 6.70
C CYS A 118 1.43 9.54 6.45
N ASP A 119 2.64 9.77 6.96
CA ASP A 119 3.48 10.95 6.73
C ASP A 119 4.47 10.76 5.56
N ILE A 120 4.34 9.69 4.75
CA ILE A 120 5.20 9.53 3.57
C ILE A 120 4.86 10.65 2.57
N PRO A 121 5.83 11.51 2.21
CA PRO A 121 5.62 12.70 1.40
C PRO A 121 5.14 12.38 -0.01
#